data_AF-A0A9N9ISS7-F1
#
_entry.id   AF-A0A9N9ISS7-F1
#
_cell.length_a   1.000
_cell.length_b   1.000
_cell.length_c   1.000
_cell.angle_alpha   90.00
_cell.angle_beta   90.00
_cell.angle_gamma   90.00
#
_symmetry.space_group_name_H-M   'P 1'
#
loop_
_entity.id
_entity.type
_entity.pdbx_description
1 polymer ?
#
loop_
_entity_poly.entity_id
_entity_poly.type
_entity_poly.pdbx_seq_one_letter_code
_entity_poly.pdbx_strand_id
1 'polypeptide(L)'
;MAWVFDNTDAFRCAKKSRLKTLRAKLGLLNSALYTTYGLKLKGTNNKHIYYYLVGAFDSIYAYAYTPELPPYQTETPPNSISQNTQDLFDIVNVLNKYNLSAESNPLQLCAHADEISTMLPDWKAHKDVKEALCQRLFKENQIGALVSNNKKKRLTIKKRAQYCAKTKDVWDIWLHALDLAVPKNNTDKAIVAASSHVSQFCRELAEAEVGSEQIYIYAKLPEVTRASNEIQKRQLEQ
;
A
#
# COMPACT_ATOMS: atom_id res chain seq x y z
N MET A 1 1.03 -2.61 -16.79
CA MET A 1 2.14 -2.39 -17.75
C MET A 1 3.41 -2.15 -16.96
N ALA A 2 4.46 -2.94 -17.17
CA ALA A 2 5.77 -2.68 -16.57
C ALA A 2 6.37 -1.45 -17.27
N TRP A 3 6.60 -0.38 -16.52
CA TRP A 3 7.28 0.81 -17.03
C TRP A 3 8.75 0.43 -17.24
N VAL A 4 9.10 0.05 -18.46
CA VAL A 4 10.49 -0.17 -18.86
C VAL A 4 11.11 1.21 -19.00
N PHE A 5 11.95 1.59 -18.04
CA PHE A 5 12.74 2.81 -18.13
C PHE A 5 13.74 2.66 -19.29
N ASP A 6 13.47 3.31 -20.42
CA ASP A 6 14.40 3.35 -21.54
C ASP A 6 15.56 4.31 -21.22
N ASN A 7 16.55 3.78 -20.49
CA ASN A 7 17.75 4.50 -20.07
C ASN A 7 18.92 4.26 -21.04
N THR A 8 18.62 3.90 -22.29
CA THR A 8 19.60 3.45 -23.29
C THR A 8 20.65 4.52 -23.56
N ASP A 9 20.28 5.81 -23.58
CA ASP A 9 21.23 6.89 -23.82
C ASP A 9 22.13 7.20 -22.61
N ALA A 10 21.61 7.16 -21.37
CA ALA A 10 22.46 7.33 -20.19
C ALA A 10 23.43 6.14 -20.04
N PHE A 11 22.98 4.92 -20.35
CA PHE A 11 23.82 3.72 -20.35
C PHE A 11 24.91 3.79 -21.44
N ARG A 12 24.56 4.27 -22.64
CA ARG A 12 25.49 4.51 -23.74
C ARG A 12 26.54 5.58 -23.39
N CYS A 13 26.13 6.66 -22.73
CA CYS A 13 27.02 7.72 -22.24
C CYS A 13 27.96 7.23 -21.12
N ALA A 14 27.46 6.42 -20.18
CA ALA A 14 28.28 5.81 -19.13
C ALA A 14 29.32 4.81 -19.68
N LYS A 15 29.02 4.14 -20.81
CA LYS A 15 29.96 3.23 -21.48
C LYS A 15 31.06 3.99 -22.25
N LYS A 16 30.76 5.19 -22.74
CA LYS A 16 31.73 6.11 -23.39
C LYS A 16 32.52 6.95 -22.39
N SER A 17 32.00 7.17 -21.18
CA SER A 17 32.71 7.91 -20.16
C SER A 17 33.86 7.04 -19.62
N ARG A 18 35.10 7.54 -19.74
CA ARG A 18 36.34 6.84 -19.33
C ARG A 18 36.49 6.74 -17.79
N LEU A 19 35.39 6.54 -17.08
CA LEU A 19 35.32 6.49 -15.62
C LEU A 19 35.92 5.17 -15.11
N LYS A 20 37.05 5.27 -14.41
CA LYS A 20 37.84 4.10 -13.98
C LYS A 20 37.28 3.40 -12.75
N THR A 21 36.47 4.07 -11.92
CA THR A 21 35.98 3.53 -10.65
C THR A 21 34.46 3.34 -10.65
N LEU A 22 33.99 2.27 -10.00
CA LEU A 22 32.56 2.00 -9.79
C LEU A 22 31.86 3.16 -9.08
N ARG A 23 32.55 3.80 -8.13
CA ARG A 23 32.04 5.00 -7.42
C ARG A 23 31.76 6.17 -8.37
N ALA A 24 32.65 6.44 -9.33
CA ALA A 24 32.43 7.51 -10.29
C ALA A 24 31.28 7.20 -11.26
N LYS A 25 31.15 5.93 -11.68
CA LYS A 25 30.02 5.47 -12.51
C LYS A 25 28.69 5.60 -11.79
N LEU A 26 28.63 5.21 -10.51
CA LEU A 26 27.45 5.38 -9.66
C LEU A 26 27.14 6.86 -9.40
N GLY A 27 28.17 7.70 -9.23
CA GLY A 27 28.01 9.14 -9.09
C GLY A 27 27.36 9.77 -10.32
N LEU A 28 27.81 9.40 -11.52
CA LEU A 28 27.21 9.86 -12.78
C LEU A 28 25.77 9.36 -12.95
N LEU A 29 25.52 8.09 -12.64
CA LEU A 29 24.17 7.51 -12.68
C LEU A 29 23.22 8.22 -11.72
N ASN A 30 23.64 8.48 -10.48
CA ASN A 30 22.87 9.23 -9.51
C ASN A 30 22.64 10.68 -9.94
N SER A 31 23.63 11.31 -10.57
CA SER A 31 23.48 12.65 -11.12
C SER A 31 22.40 12.68 -12.21
N ALA A 32 22.44 11.73 -13.15
CA ALA A 32 21.46 11.64 -14.23
C ALA A 32 20.05 11.32 -13.70
N LEU A 33 19.93 10.36 -12.79
CA LEU A 33 18.65 10.02 -12.15
C LEU A 33 18.05 11.20 -11.38
N TYR A 34 18.90 11.98 -10.72
CA TYR A 34 18.46 13.16 -9.99
C TYR A 34 18.03 14.29 -10.92
N THR A 35 18.79 14.57 -11.98
CA THR A 35 18.46 15.63 -12.94
C THR A 35 17.21 15.33 -13.76
N THR A 36 17.01 14.06 -14.15
CA THR A 36 15.91 13.69 -15.05
C THR A 36 14.63 13.33 -14.29
N TYR A 37 14.76 12.68 -13.13
CA TYR A 37 13.61 12.10 -12.42
C TYR A 37 13.52 12.53 -10.95
N GLY A 38 14.45 13.34 -10.42
CA GLY A 38 14.50 13.66 -9.00
C GLY A 38 14.76 12.43 -8.11
N LEU A 39 15.40 11.39 -8.67
CA LEU A 39 15.64 10.10 -8.01
C LEU A 39 17.11 9.91 -7.61
N LYS A 40 17.34 9.09 -6.58
CA LYS A 40 18.68 8.76 -6.07
C LYS A 40 18.76 7.30 -5.64
N LEU A 41 19.78 6.58 -6.11
CA LEU A 41 20.13 5.25 -5.61
C LEU A 41 20.90 5.37 -4.29
N LYS A 42 20.39 4.70 -3.26
CA LYS A 42 21.00 4.63 -1.93
C LYS A 42 21.36 3.18 -1.62
N GLY A 43 22.57 2.97 -1.09
CA GLY A 43 23.01 1.63 -0.69
C GLY A 43 22.33 1.19 0.60
N THR A 44 21.96 -0.07 0.70
CA THR A 44 21.29 -0.65 1.89
C THR A 44 22.26 -0.94 3.04
N ASN A 45 23.56 -1.05 2.76
CA ASN A 45 24.61 -1.34 3.74
C ASN A 45 25.94 -0.67 3.38
N ASN A 46 26.87 -0.60 4.34
CA ASN A 46 28.20 0.01 4.17
C ASN A 46 29.09 -0.72 3.14
N LYS A 47 28.68 -1.93 2.73
CA LYS A 47 29.36 -2.71 1.69
C LYS A 47 28.81 -2.40 0.29
N HIS A 48 27.76 -1.57 0.18
CA HIS A 48 27.13 -1.14 -1.06
C HIS A 48 26.74 -2.30 -2.00
N ILE A 49 26.27 -3.42 -1.42
CA ILE A 49 25.96 -4.64 -2.18
C ILE A 49 24.56 -4.56 -2.81
N TYR A 50 23.61 -3.93 -2.14
CA TYR A 50 22.26 -3.73 -2.65
C TYR A 50 21.91 -2.25 -2.64
N TYR A 51 21.15 -1.80 -3.64
CA TYR A 51 20.72 -0.42 -3.81
C TYR A 51 19.20 -0.35 -3.92
N TYR A 52 18.62 0.70 -3.36
CA TYR A 52 17.21 1.05 -3.50
C TYR A 52 17.08 2.49 -4.00
N LEU A 53 15.98 2.80 -4.68
CA LEU A 53 15.67 4.14 -5.15
C LEU A 53 15.00 4.95 -4.05
N VAL A 54 15.39 6.22 -3.94
CA VAL A 54 14.84 7.22 -3.01
C VAL A 54 14.67 8.51 -3.79
N GLY A 55 13.52 9.17 -3.74
CA GLY A 55 13.34 10.42 -4.48
C GLY A 55 11.92 10.94 -4.46
N ALA A 56 11.61 11.88 -5.36
CA ALA A 56 10.37 12.67 -5.35
C ALA A 56 9.07 11.84 -5.37
N PHE A 57 9.09 10.55 -5.70
CA PHE A 57 7.94 9.66 -5.53
C PHE A 57 7.55 9.44 -4.04
N ASP A 58 8.49 9.60 -3.10
CA ASP A 58 8.27 9.40 -1.67
C ASP A 58 7.69 10.64 -0.96
N SER A 59 7.47 11.75 -1.68
CA SER A 59 6.98 13.01 -1.12
C SER A 59 5.79 13.53 -1.92
N ILE A 60 4.65 13.67 -1.24
CA ILE A 60 3.41 14.27 -1.78
C ILE A 60 3.64 15.69 -2.37
N TYR A 61 4.77 16.34 -2.07
CA TYR A 61 5.14 17.64 -2.66
C TYR A 61 5.62 17.56 -4.13
N ALA A 62 5.85 16.39 -4.70
CA ALA A 62 6.24 16.25 -6.11
C ALA A 62 5.11 16.61 -7.10
N TYR A 63 3.85 16.63 -6.66
CA TYR A 63 2.73 17.07 -7.50
C TYR A 63 2.52 18.59 -7.52
N ALA A 64 3.17 19.34 -6.62
CA ALA A 64 3.06 20.80 -6.56
C ALA A 64 4.21 21.54 -7.28
N TYR A 65 5.32 20.86 -7.58
CA TYR A 65 6.49 21.43 -8.26
C TYR A 65 7.13 20.40 -9.21
N THR A 66 6.37 19.93 -10.21
CA THR A 66 6.98 19.27 -11.37
C THR A 66 7.42 20.35 -12.36
N PRO A 67 8.70 20.36 -12.80
CA PRO A 67 9.08 21.17 -13.97
C PRO A 67 8.25 20.65 -15.15
N GLU A 68 7.50 21.54 -15.81
CA GLU A 68 6.75 21.21 -17.02
C GLU A 68 7.68 20.56 -18.03
N LEU A 69 7.52 19.26 -18.25
CA LEU A 69 8.21 18.54 -19.32
C LEU A 69 7.59 18.94 -20.66
N PRO A 70 8.39 19.09 -21.73
CA PRO A 70 7.93 19.61 -23.01
C PRO A 70 6.83 18.73 -23.62
N PRO A 71 5.88 19.34 -24.35
CA PRO A 71 4.57 18.78 -24.67
C PRO A 71 4.59 17.86 -25.91
N TYR A 72 5.55 16.95 -25.98
CA TYR A 72 5.56 15.96 -27.05
C TYR A 72 5.19 14.60 -26.49
N GLN A 73 3.95 14.21 -26.83
CA GLN A 73 3.28 12.92 -26.63
C GLN A 73 2.35 12.82 -25.40
N THR A 74 1.29 13.62 -25.38
CA THR A 74 0.05 13.31 -24.64
C THR A 74 -1.16 13.55 -25.53
N GLU A 75 -1.41 12.61 -26.44
CA GLU A 75 -2.79 12.28 -26.80
C GLU A 75 -3.28 11.22 -25.80
N THR A 76 -3.50 11.64 -24.56
CA THR A 76 -4.24 10.83 -23.59
C THR A 76 -5.23 11.74 -22.86
N PRO A 77 -6.55 11.45 -22.93
CA PRO A 77 -7.57 12.35 -22.40
C PRO A 77 -7.54 12.41 -20.86
N PRO A 78 -8.08 13.47 -20.23
CA PRO A 78 -7.92 13.78 -18.80
C PRO A 78 -8.59 12.81 -17.81
N ASN A 79 -9.08 11.65 -18.27
CA ASN A 79 -9.92 10.76 -17.47
C ASN A 79 -9.15 9.52 -17.04
N SER A 80 -8.27 9.67 -16.04
CA SER A 80 -7.96 8.58 -15.10
C SER A 80 -7.13 9.09 -13.92
N ILE A 81 -7.65 10.08 -13.18
CA ILE A 81 -7.25 10.20 -11.78
C ILE A 81 -7.76 8.93 -11.09
N SER A 82 -6.86 8.10 -10.57
CA SER A 82 -7.23 6.90 -9.80
C SER A 82 -8.19 7.32 -8.67
N GLN A 83 -9.22 6.53 -8.36
CA GLN A 83 -10.17 6.83 -7.29
C GLN A 83 -9.47 7.22 -5.98
N ASN A 84 -8.35 6.55 -5.68
CA ASN A 84 -7.47 6.84 -4.53
C ASN A 84 -6.95 8.29 -4.49
N THR A 85 -6.60 8.86 -5.64
CA THR A 85 -6.09 10.25 -5.74
C THR A 85 -7.22 11.27 -5.55
N GLN A 86 -8.45 10.93 -5.95
CA GLN A 86 -9.62 11.78 -5.70
C GLN A 86 -9.99 11.78 -4.22
N ASP A 87 -10.04 10.60 -3.59
CA ASP A 87 -10.38 10.45 -2.16
C ASP A 87 -9.40 11.24 -1.27
N LEU A 88 -8.10 11.23 -1.61
CA LEU A 88 -7.08 12.02 -0.92
C LEU A 88 -7.26 13.54 -1.10
N PHE A 89 -7.65 13.98 -2.29
CA PHE A 89 -7.93 15.39 -2.58
C PHE A 89 -9.16 15.87 -1.79
N ASP A 90 -10.21 15.06 -1.76
CA ASP A 90 -11.45 15.38 -1.05
C ASP A 90 -11.22 15.50 0.46
N ILE A 91 -10.38 14.64 1.04
CA ILE A 91 -10.01 14.75 2.46
C ILE A 91 -9.19 16.00 2.76
N VAL A 92 -8.26 16.38 1.87
CA VAL A 92 -7.53 17.66 2.02
C VAL A 92 -8.51 18.84 2.04
N ASN A 93 -9.51 18.81 1.16
CA ASN A 93 -10.53 19.84 1.11
C ASN A 93 -11.36 19.89 2.40
N VAL A 94 -11.72 18.75 2.98
CA VAL A 94 -12.42 18.69 4.28
C VAL A 94 -11.55 19.23 5.41
N LEU A 95 -10.26 18.84 5.46
CA LEU A 95 -9.33 19.35 6.47
C LEU A 95 -9.20 20.88 6.38
N ASN A 96 -9.05 21.43 5.17
CA ASN A 96 -8.95 22.87 4.94
C ASN A 96 -10.26 23.60 5.26
N LYS A 97 -11.41 23.05 4.85
CA LYS A 97 -12.75 23.61 5.10
C LYS A 97 -13.00 23.84 6.60
N TYR A 98 -12.51 22.94 7.45
CA TYR A 98 -12.70 23.00 8.91
C TYR A 98 -11.45 23.45 9.67
N ASN A 99 -10.40 23.93 8.98
CA ASN A 99 -9.12 24.33 9.57
C ASN A 99 -8.52 23.26 10.50
N LEU A 100 -8.60 21.99 10.10
CA LEU A 100 -8.09 20.84 10.84
C LEU A 100 -6.64 20.56 10.45
N SER A 101 -5.78 20.36 11.44
CA SER A 101 -4.35 20.09 11.26
C SER A 101 -3.84 19.11 12.32
N ALA A 102 -2.55 18.78 12.27
CA ALA A 102 -1.89 17.98 13.30
C ALA A 102 -1.87 18.68 14.68
N GLU A 103 -2.16 19.98 14.75
CA GLU A 103 -2.28 20.74 15.99
C GLU A 103 -3.69 20.68 16.60
N SER A 104 -4.69 20.23 15.83
CA SER A 104 -6.07 20.13 16.31
C SER A 104 -6.24 19.06 17.38
N ASN A 105 -7.11 19.33 18.35
CA ASN A 105 -7.46 18.38 19.39
C ASN A 105 -8.27 17.21 18.80
N PRO A 106 -8.04 15.94 19.21
CA PRO A 106 -8.90 14.80 18.89
C PRO A 106 -10.41 15.06 18.98
N LEU A 107 -10.88 15.86 19.93
CA LEU A 107 -12.30 16.24 20.04
C LEU A 107 -12.81 17.07 18.85
N GLN A 108 -12.00 18.00 18.35
CA GLN A 108 -12.32 18.81 17.16
C GLN A 108 -12.31 17.94 15.90
N LEU A 109 -11.38 16.99 15.82
CA LEU A 109 -11.28 16.03 14.71
C LEU A 109 -12.49 15.08 14.69
N CYS A 110 -12.91 14.59 15.87
CA CYS A 110 -14.03 13.66 15.99
C CYS A 110 -15.38 14.26 15.56
N ALA A 111 -15.54 15.58 15.65
CA ALA A 111 -16.76 16.27 15.23
C ALA A 111 -17.06 16.13 13.72
N HIS A 112 -16.02 15.84 12.92
CA HIS A 112 -16.11 15.71 11.46
C HIS A 112 -15.82 14.28 10.97
N ALA A 113 -15.70 13.32 11.88
CA ALA A 113 -15.36 11.93 11.55
C ALA A 113 -16.43 11.24 10.70
N ASP A 114 -17.70 11.59 10.88
CA ASP A 114 -18.80 11.03 10.11
C ASP A 114 -18.78 11.52 8.64
N GLU A 115 -18.45 12.79 8.40
CA GLU A 115 -18.31 13.35 7.04
C GLU A 115 -17.13 12.70 6.28
N ILE A 116 -16.01 12.45 6.97
CA ILE A 116 -14.87 11.75 6.38
C ILE A 116 -15.20 10.27 6.17
N SER A 117 -15.93 9.64 7.10
CA SER A 117 -16.32 8.23 6.97
C SER A 117 -17.28 7.97 5.82
N THR A 118 -18.20 8.90 5.50
CA THR A 118 -19.11 8.74 4.35
C THR A 118 -18.39 8.87 3.01
N MET A 119 -17.29 9.64 2.97
CA MET A 119 -16.42 9.76 1.80
C MET A 119 -15.52 8.53 1.58
N LEU A 120 -15.42 7.63 2.56
CA LEU A 120 -14.58 6.43 2.52
C LEU A 120 -15.44 5.16 2.51
N PRO A 121 -16.07 4.81 1.36
CA PRO A 121 -16.98 3.67 1.27
C PRO A 121 -16.26 2.31 1.42
N ASP A 122 -14.94 2.33 1.32
CA ASP A 122 -14.08 1.18 1.09
C ASP A 122 -12.98 1.13 2.17
N TRP A 123 -12.56 -0.08 2.54
CA TRP A 123 -11.59 -0.31 3.60
C TRP A 123 -10.15 0.10 3.22
N LYS A 124 -9.80 0.02 1.93
CA LYS A 124 -8.54 0.45 1.33
C LYS A 124 -8.46 1.98 1.29
N ALA A 125 -9.55 2.68 0.94
CA ALA A 125 -9.66 4.13 1.09
C ALA A 125 -9.43 4.53 2.56
N HIS A 126 -10.03 3.82 3.51
CA HIS A 126 -9.73 4.00 4.94
C HIS A 126 -8.25 3.77 5.31
N LYS A 127 -7.56 2.81 4.68
CA LYS A 127 -6.15 2.53 4.94
C LYS A 127 -5.24 3.59 4.33
N ASP A 128 -5.43 3.90 3.05
CA ASP A 128 -4.63 4.86 2.28
C ASP A 128 -4.70 6.25 2.92
N VAL A 129 -5.89 6.63 3.41
CA VAL A 129 -6.09 7.89 4.12
C VAL A 129 -5.39 7.91 5.47
N LYS A 130 -5.42 6.81 6.23
CA LYS A 130 -4.67 6.73 7.50
C LYS A 130 -3.17 6.88 7.27
N GLU A 131 -2.66 6.26 6.21
CA GLU A 131 -1.26 6.37 5.83
C GLU A 131 -0.90 7.80 5.42
N ALA A 132 -1.76 8.47 4.65
CA ALA A 132 -1.57 9.88 4.29
C ALA A 132 -1.65 10.83 5.51
N LEU A 133 -2.53 10.56 6.48
CA LEU A 133 -2.61 11.34 7.72
C LEU A 133 -1.36 11.13 8.60
N CYS A 134 -0.84 9.89 8.68
CA CYS A 134 0.45 9.60 9.32
C CYS A 134 1.59 10.43 8.68
N GLN A 135 1.63 10.50 7.35
CA GLN A 135 2.63 11.29 6.63
C GLN A 135 2.50 12.80 6.89
N ARG A 136 1.28 13.28 7.19
CA ARG A 136 1.00 14.67 7.59
C ARG A 136 1.18 14.94 9.09
N LEU A 137 1.88 14.06 9.80
CA LEU A 137 2.23 14.20 11.21
C LEU A 137 1.05 14.16 12.19
N PHE A 138 -0.11 13.64 11.78
CA PHE A 138 -1.17 13.34 12.73
C PHE A 138 -0.75 12.18 13.64
N LYS A 139 -1.02 12.32 14.94
CA LYS A 139 -0.77 11.27 15.94
C LYS A 139 -1.81 10.16 15.83
N GLU A 140 -1.46 8.96 16.29
CA GLU A 140 -2.34 7.79 16.20
C GLU A 140 -3.72 8.00 16.84
N ASN A 141 -3.80 8.71 17.97
CA ASN A 141 -5.06 9.07 18.62
C ASN A 141 -5.89 10.08 17.81
N GLN A 142 -5.25 11.01 17.11
CA GLN A 142 -5.90 11.97 16.21
C GLN A 142 -6.43 11.27 14.95
N ILE A 143 -5.63 10.38 14.37
CA ILE A 143 -6.03 9.56 13.22
C ILE A 143 -7.21 8.67 13.60
N GLY A 144 -7.18 8.07 14.79
CA GLY A 144 -8.29 7.26 15.30
C GLY A 144 -9.58 8.06 15.55
N ALA A 145 -9.46 9.34 15.90
CA ALA A 145 -10.59 10.25 16.07
C ALA A 145 -11.17 10.74 14.74
N LEU A 146 -10.33 11.01 13.75
CA LEU A 146 -10.73 11.54 12.44
C LEU A 146 -11.26 10.44 11.50
N VAL A 147 -10.53 9.34 11.43
CA VAL A 147 -10.87 8.17 10.64
C VAL A 147 -11.17 7.06 11.63
N SER A 148 -12.38 7.14 12.19
CA SER A 148 -12.87 6.13 13.10
C SER A 148 -12.69 4.77 12.43
N ASN A 149 -12.00 3.88 13.15
CA ASN A 149 -11.84 2.51 12.72
C ASN A 149 -13.24 1.91 12.82
N ASN A 150 -14.05 2.07 11.77
CA ASN A 150 -15.41 1.56 11.65
C ASN A 150 -15.38 0.03 11.48
N LYS A 151 -14.57 -0.63 12.31
CA LYS A 151 -14.58 -2.04 12.67
C LYS A 151 -15.97 -2.51 13.14
N LYS A 152 -16.95 -1.62 13.35
CA LYS A 152 -18.32 -2.01 13.72
C LYS A 152 -19.11 -2.68 12.59
N LYS A 153 -18.70 -2.53 11.33
CA LYS A 153 -19.08 -3.50 10.28
C LYS A 153 -17.82 -4.22 9.81
N ARG A 154 -17.26 -5.09 10.67
CA ARG A 154 -16.36 -6.15 10.20
C ARG A 154 -17.10 -6.86 9.07
N LEU A 155 -16.69 -6.60 7.83
CA LEU A 155 -17.22 -7.32 6.67
C LEU A 155 -17.06 -8.80 6.97
N THR A 156 -18.15 -9.54 6.83
CA THR A 156 -18.11 -11.00 6.92
C THR A 156 -17.13 -11.52 5.89
N ILE A 157 -16.55 -12.71 6.14
CA ILE A 157 -15.59 -13.34 5.22
C ILE A 157 -16.18 -13.40 3.79
N LYS A 158 -17.46 -13.74 3.68
CA LYS A 158 -18.24 -13.70 2.43
C LYS A 158 -18.24 -12.34 1.72
N LYS A 159 -18.50 -11.25 2.46
CA LYS A 159 -18.52 -9.90 1.87
C LYS A 159 -17.12 -9.46 1.40
N ARG A 160 -16.06 -9.87 2.11
CA ARG A 160 -14.68 -9.63 1.66
C ARG A 160 -14.40 -10.35 0.35
N ALA A 161 -14.83 -11.61 0.24
CA ALA A 161 -14.63 -12.40 -0.97
C ALA A 161 -15.38 -11.82 -2.18
N GLN A 162 -16.66 -11.44 -1.98
CA GLN A 162 -17.45 -10.75 -3.00
C GLN A 162 -16.83 -9.42 -3.44
N TYR A 163 -16.25 -8.66 -2.51
CA TYR A 163 -15.51 -7.45 -2.84
C TYR A 163 -14.29 -7.76 -3.70
N CYS A 164 -13.45 -8.73 -3.32
CA CYS A 164 -12.27 -9.12 -4.10
C CYS A 164 -12.63 -9.59 -5.52
N ALA A 165 -13.73 -10.34 -5.66
CA ALA A 165 -14.22 -10.77 -6.97
C ALA A 165 -14.68 -9.59 -7.84
N LYS A 166 -15.26 -8.56 -7.21
CA LYS A 166 -15.70 -7.34 -7.91
C LYS A 166 -14.53 -6.47 -8.34
N THR A 167 -13.53 -6.26 -7.47
CA THR A 167 -12.37 -5.41 -7.77
C THR A 167 -11.39 -6.12 -8.70
N LYS A 168 -11.31 -7.46 -8.63
CA LYS A 168 -10.34 -8.30 -9.34
C LYS A 168 -8.89 -7.91 -9.07
N ASP A 169 -8.63 -7.17 -7.99
CA ASP A 169 -7.28 -6.80 -7.56
C ASP A 169 -6.70 -7.90 -6.67
N VAL A 170 -5.56 -8.44 -7.09
CA VAL A 170 -4.82 -9.48 -6.35
C VAL A 170 -4.28 -8.96 -5.01
N TRP A 171 -4.04 -7.65 -4.89
CA TRP A 171 -3.60 -7.05 -3.63
C TRP A 171 -4.71 -7.03 -2.58
N ASP A 172 -5.96 -6.83 -2.98
CA ASP A 172 -7.11 -6.89 -2.08
C ASP A 172 -7.28 -8.29 -1.49
N ILE A 173 -7.11 -9.32 -2.33
CA ILE A 173 -7.13 -10.73 -1.91
C ILE A 173 -6.06 -10.97 -0.84
N TRP A 174 -4.82 -10.55 -1.12
CA TRP A 174 -3.69 -10.73 -0.20
C TRP A 174 -3.89 -9.99 1.13
N LEU A 175 -4.32 -8.73 1.08
CA LEU A 175 -4.54 -7.92 2.28
C LEU A 175 -5.66 -8.47 3.16
N HIS A 176 -6.76 -8.92 2.55
CA HIS A 176 -7.86 -9.52 3.30
C HIS A 176 -7.49 -10.88 3.91
N ALA A 177 -6.71 -11.70 3.19
CA ALA A 177 -6.19 -12.95 3.72
C ALA A 177 -5.25 -12.69 4.90
N LEU A 178 -4.36 -11.70 4.79
CA LEU A 178 -3.42 -11.34 5.84
C LEU A 178 -4.14 -10.85 7.11
N ASP A 179 -5.15 -9.99 6.97
CA ASP A 179 -5.95 -9.52 8.12
C ASP A 179 -6.70 -10.66 8.83
N LEU A 180 -7.12 -11.70 8.10
CA LEU A 180 -7.74 -12.90 8.69
C LEU A 180 -6.73 -13.85 9.32
N ALA A 181 -5.50 -13.86 8.80
CA ALA A 181 -4.38 -14.68 9.27
C ALA A 181 -3.80 -14.20 10.60
N VAL A 182 -4.00 -12.92 10.99
CA VAL A 182 -3.48 -12.40 12.26
C VAL A 182 -4.29 -12.96 13.44
N PRO A 183 -3.68 -13.81 14.29
CA PRO A 183 -4.37 -14.33 15.46
C PRO A 183 -4.58 -13.22 16.48
N LYS A 184 -5.70 -13.28 17.22
CA LYS A 184 -6.02 -12.27 18.25
C LYS A 184 -5.01 -12.25 19.41
N ASN A 185 -4.37 -13.38 19.67
CA ASN A 185 -3.34 -13.58 20.69
C ASN A 185 -2.51 -14.83 20.33
N ASN A 186 -1.46 -15.11 21.10
CA ASN A 186 -0.53 -16.22 20.82
C ASN A 186 -1.03 -17.59 21.34
N THR A 187 -2.33 -17.76 21.56
CA THR A 187 -2.87 -19.05 22.02
C THR A 187 -3.09 -20.01 20.86
N ASP A 188 -2.89 -21.29 21.11
CA ASP A 188 -3.14 -22.38 20.15
C ASP A 188 -4.56 -22.27 19.53
N LYS A 189 -5.56 -21.96 20.36
CA LYS A 189 -6.96 -21.74 19.91
C LYS A 189 -7.10 -20.58 18.92
N ALA A 190 -6.37 -19.48 19.13
CA ALA A 190 -6.43 -18.32 18.26
C ALA A 190 -5.72 -18.58 16.92
N ILE A 191 -4.63 -19.34 16.92
CA ILE A 191 -3.90 -19.75 15.71
C ILE A 191 -4.78 -20.67 14.84
N VAL A 192 -5.41 -21.68 15.45
CA VAL A 192 -6.35 -22.58 14.76
C VAL A 192 -7.54 -21.80 14.19
N ALA A 193 -8.09 -20.84 14.94
CA ALA A 193 -9.18 -19.99 14.47
C ALA A 193 -8.77 -19.11 13.28
N ALA A 194 -7.55 -18.55 13.28
CA ALA A 194 -7.03 -17.77 12.15
C ALA A 194 -6.89 -18.62 10.89
N SER A 195 -6.32 -19.82 11.01
CA SER A 195 -6.22 -20.80 9.90
C SER A 195 -7.60 -21.15 9.32
N SER A 196 -8.60 -21.34 10.19
CA SER A 196 -9.98 -21.61 9.80
C SER A 196 -10.60 -20.45 9.02
N HIS A 197 -10.41 -19.20 9.48
CA HIS A 197 -10.92 -18.03 8.77
C HIS A 197 -10.29 -17.85 7.38
N VAL A 198 -8.98 -18.06 7.24
CA VAL A 198 -8.28 -18.01 5.95
C VAL A 198 -8.81 -19.11 5.02
N SER A 199 -9.00 -20.32 5.53
CA SER A 199 -9.55 -21.45 4.75
C SER A 199 -11.00 -21.18 4.30
N GLN A 200 -11.81 -20.58 5.16
CA GLN A 200 -13.16 -20.15 4.81
C GLN A 200 -13.14 -19.04 3.75
N PHE A 201 -12.21 -18.09 3.86
CA PHE A 201 -12.06 -17.02 2.88
C PHE A 201 -11.68 -17.53 1.49
N CYS A 202 -10.74 -18.48 1.39
CA CYS A 202 -10.39 -19.13 0.13
C CYS A 202 -11.60 -19.82 -0.54
N ARG A 203 -12.48 -20.43 0.26
CA ARG A 203 -13.71 -21.07 -0.24
C ARG A 203 -14.70 -20.04 -0.78
N GLU A 204 -14.93 -18.97 -0.04
CA GLU A 204 -15.82 -17.89 -0.44
C GLU A 204 -15.29 -17.15 -1.69
N LEU A 205 -13.96 -17.04 -1.85
CA LEU A 205 -13.35 -16.51 -3.08
C LEU A 205 -13.62 -17.42 -4.28
N ALA A 206 -13.53 -18.74 -4.11
CA ALA A 206 -13.86 -19.69 -5.16
C ALA A 206 -15.35 -19.65 -5.53
N GLU A 207 -16.24 -19.52 -4.53
CA GLU A 207 -17.68 -19.31 -4.75
C GLU A 207 -17.99 -17.98 -5.46
N ALA A 208 -17.15 -16.97 -5.24
CA ALA A 208 -17.24 -15.67 -5.93
C ALA A 208 -16.50 -15.65 -7.28
N GLU A 209 -16.20 -16.81 -7.87
CA GLU A 209 -15.57 -16.97 -9.19
C GLU A 209 -14.15 -16.38 -9.32
N VAL A 210 -13.42 -16.24 -8.21
CA VAL A 210 -12.00 -15.87 -8.24
C VAL A 210 -11.16 -17.07 -8.72
N GLY A 211 -10.22 -16.82 -9.64
CA GLY A 211 -9.39 -17.86 -10.22
C GLY A 211 -8.58 -18.65 -9.17
N SER A 212 -8.57 -19.97 -9.31
CA SER A 212 -7.89 -20.89 -8.38
C SER A 212 -6.40 -20.59 -8.20
N GLU A 213 -5.72 -20.15 -9.27
CA GLU A 213 -4.32 -19.72 -9.24
C GLU A 213 -4.12 -18.48 -8.36
N GLN A 214 -5.01 -17.47 -8.47
CA GLN A 214 -4.95 -16.27 -7.63
C GLN A 214 -5.19 -16.60 -6.15
N ILE A 215 -6.15 -17.50 -5.87
CA ILE A 215 -6.42 -17.97 -4.50
C ILE A 215 -5.19 -18.68 -3.94
N TYR A 216 -4.56 -19.56 -4.74
CA TYR A 216 -3.38 -20.29 -4.31
C TYR A 216 -2.20 -19.36 -3.97
N ILE A 217 -1.95 -18.36 -4.81
CA ILE A 217 -0.81 -17.44 -4.65
C ILE A 217 -1.07 -16.43 -3.52
N TYR A 218 -2.24 -15.81 -3.48
CA TYR A 218 -2.47 -14.61 -2.66
C TYR A 218 -3.26 -14.87 -1.37
N ALA A 219 -4.06 -15.95 -1.29
CA ALA A 219 -4.93 -16.20 -0.14
C ALA A 219 -4.49 -17.37 0.77
N LYS A 220 -3.79 -18.37 0.22
CA LYS A 220 -3.57 -19.66 0.91
C LYS A 220 -2.66 -19.60 2.15
N LEU A 221 -1.79 -18.58 2.26
CA LEU A 221 -0.93 -18.29 3.43
C LEU A 221 -0.46 -19.55 4.20
N PRO A 222 0.42 -20.38 3.60
CA PRO A 222 0.72 -21.74 4.08
C PRO A 222 1.26 -21.82 5.51
N GLU A 223 1.87 -20.73 6.01
CA GLU A 223 2.47 -20.69 7.33
C GLU A 223 1.46 -20.74 8.46
N VAL A 224 0.27 -20.15 8.26
CA VAL A 224 -0.82 -20.20 9.23
C VAL A 224 -1.40 -21.61 9.29
N THR A 225 -1.54 -22.26 8.14
CA THR A 225 -1.99 -23.65 8.05
C THR A 225 -1.00 -24.60 8.70
N ARG A 226 0.31 -24.42 8.46
CA ARG A 226 1.37 -25.24 9.06
C ARG A 226 1.35 -25.15 10.58
N ALA A 227 1.32 -23.93 11.12
CA ALA A 227 1.25 -23.71 12.57
C ALA A 227 -0.01 -24.35 13.18
N SER A 228 -1.17 -24.23 12.52
CA SER A 228 -2.41 -24.88 12.95
C SER A 228 -2.30 -26.42 12.97
N ASN A 229 -1.69 -27.01 11.94
CA ASN A 229 -1.54 -28.46 11.84
C ASN A 229 -0.61 -29.01 12.92
N GLU A 230 0.49 -28.30 13.23
CA GLU A 230 1.39 -28.66 14.33
C GLU A 230 0.67 -28.67 15.69
N ILE A 231 -0.18 -27.66 15.95
CA ILE A 231 -1.01 -27.59 17.16
C ILE A 231 -1.97 -28.78 17.24
N GLN A 232 -2.70 -29.06 16.16
CA GLN A 232 -3.66 -30.17 16.13
C GLN A 232 -2.99 -31.53 16.32
N LYS A 233 -1.80 -31.72 15.74
CA LYS A 233 -1.01 -32.95 15.92
C LYS A 233 -0.62 -33.16 17.39
N ARG A 234 -0.14 -32.11 18.08
CA ARG A 234 0.17 -32.19 19.52
C ARG A 234 -1.03 -32.57 20.37
N GLN A 235 -2.24 -32.14 20.00
CA GLN A 235 -3.47 -32.48 20.74
C GLN A 235 -3.94 -33.91 20.51
N LEU A 236 -3.59 -34.53 19.38
CA LEU A 236 -3.90 -35.93 19.08
C LEU A 236 -2.94 -36.92 19.74
N GLU A 237 -1.75 -36.46 20.11
CA GLU A 237 -0.69 -37.26 20.77
C GLU A 237 -0.77 -37.20 22.31
N GLN A 238 -1.76 -36.49 22.87
CA GLN A 238 -2.07 -36.37 24.31
C GLN A 238 -3.32 -37.17 24.67
#